data_AF-A0A932K6Y6-F1
#
_entry.id   AF-A0A932K6Y6-F1
#
_cell.length_a   1.000
_cell.length_b   1.000
_cell.length_c   1.000
_cell.angle_alpha   90.00
_cell.angle_beta   90.00
_cell.angle_gamma   90.00
#
_symmetry.space_group_name_H-M   'P 1'
#
loop_
_entity.id
_entity.type
_entity.pdbx_description
1 polymer ?
#
loop_
_entity_poly.entity_id
_entity_poly.type
_entity_poly.pdbx_seq_one_letter_code
_entity_poly.pdbx_strand_id
1 'polypeptide(L)'
;MGAKIINRGRGPEIAGTRITVYDVLDYLQAGWRYDQIAGLFRLPPDDIQAAIQYIEDHKEAVMTTYQQILARHRNVQYPPEVEAKLAQNRQKMQAKLAEIRARQQAESVHGSDHGGS
;
A
#
# COMPACT_ATOMS: atom_id res chain seq x y z
N MET A 1 -7.55 -5.51 -28.17
CA MET A 1 -8.63 -6.37 -27.60
C MET A 1 -8.21 -6.61 -26.16
N GLY A 2 -8.94 -6.04 -25.20
CA GLY A 2 -8.59 -6.18 -23.79
C GLY A 2 -8.82 -7.58 -23.24
N ALA A 3 -8.10 -7.92 -22.20
CA ALA A 3 -8.24 -9.17 -21.48
C ALA A 3 -9.65 -9.36 -20.89
N LYS A 4 -10.06 -10.62 -20.76
CA LYS A 4 -11.29 -10.97 -20.05
C LYS A 4 -11.12 -10.77 -18.56
N ILE A 5 -12.19 -10.38 -17.88
CA ILE A 5 -12.25 -10.42 -16.41
C ILE A 5 -12.84 -11.76 -15.98
N ILE A 6 -12.12 -12.48 -15.13
CA ILE A 6 -12.49 -13.81 -14.62
C ILE A 6 -12.47 -13.80 -13.10
N ASN A 7 -13.09 -14.78 -12.44
CA ASN A 7 -13.05 -14.90 -10.98
C ASN A 7 -12.57 -16.30 -10.60
N ARG A 8 -11.47 -16.38 -9.83
CA ARG A 8 -10.86 -17.63 -9.35
C ARG A 8 -10.91 -17.79 -7.82
N GLY A 9 -11.82 -17.08 -7.16
CA GLY A 9 -12.04 -17.16 -5.70
C GLY A 9 -11.41 -16.04 -4.87
N ARG A 10 -10.71 -15.10 -5.50
CA ARG A 10 -10.09 -13.92 -4.86
C ARG A 10 -10.70 -12.59 -5.30
N GLY A 11 -11.75 -12.65 -6.13
CA GLY A 11 -12.39 -11.51 -6.75
C GLY A 11 -12.20 -11.50 -8.28
N PRO A 12 -12.89 -10.58 -8.98
CA PRO A 12 -12.72 -10.37 -10.42
C PRO A 12 -11.28 -9.90 -10.73
N GLU A 13 -10.64 -10.54 -11.69
CA GLU A 13 -9.23 -10.33 -12.04
C GLU A 13 -9.01 -10.34 -13.56
N ILE A 14 -7.97 -9.63 -13.99
CA ILE A 14 -7.51 -9.62 -15.38
C ILE A 14 -6.96 -11.01 -15.71
N ALA A 15 -7.56 -11.69 -16.70
CA ALA A 15 -7.19 -13.05 -17.07
C ALA A 15 -5.70 -13.15 -17.44
N GLY A 16 -5.04 -14.20 -16.94
CA GLY A 16 -3.60 -14.40 -17.12
C GLY A 16 -2.74 -13.70 -16.06
N THR A 17 -3.35 -12.93 -15.14
CA THR A 17 -2.63 -12.22 -14.09
C THR A 17 -3.15 -12.55 -12.68
N ARG A 18 -2.51 -11.94 -11.68
CA ARG A 18 -3.01 -11.90 -10.31
C ARG A 18 -3.65 -10.56 -9.92
N ILE A 19 -3.80 -9.64 -10.87
CA ILE A 19 -4.27 -8.27 -10.66
C ILE A 19 -5.80 -8.27 -10.71
N THR A 20 -6.39 -7.94 -9.57
CA THR A 20 -7.83 -7.81 -9.38
C THR A 20 -8.32 -6.44 -9.86
N VAL A 21 -9.63 -6.33 -10.08
CA VAL A 21 -10.26 -5.02 -10.33
C VAL A 21 -10.13 -4.08 -9.13
N TYR A 22 -9.93 -4.62 -7.92
CA TYR A 22 -9.69 -3.83 -6.71
C TYR A 22 -8.29 -3.21 -6.70
N ASP A 23 -7.28 -3.93 -7.21
CA ASP A 23 -5.93 -3.37 -7.39
C ASP A 23 -5.95 -2.19 -8.36
N VAL A 24 -6.73 -2.27 -9.44
CA VAL A 24 -6.91 -1.15 -10.39
C VAL A 24 -7.69 0.00 -9.74
N LEU A 25 -8.75 -0.31 -8.99
CA LEU A 25 -9.60 0.68 -8.31
C LEU A 25 -8.81 1.53 -7.30
N ASP A 26 -7.87 0.94 -6.56
CA ASP A 26 -7.00 1.67 -5.62
C ASP A 26 -6.27 2.84 -6.31
N TYR A 27 -5.67 2.58 -7.48
CA TYR A 27 -4.94 3.62 -8.22
C TYR A 27 -5.88 4.64 -8.88
N LEU A 28 -7.05 4.21 -9.37
CA LEU A 28 -8.06 5.14 -9.87
C LEU A 28 -8.52 6.11 -8.78
N GLN A 29 -8.78 5.62 -7.57
CA GLN A 29 -9.14 6.47 -6.43
C GLN A 29 -8.00 7.39 -5.99
N ALA A 30 -6.75 6.97 -6.19
CA ALA A 30 -5.57 7.82 -6.02
C ALA A 30 -5.35 8.82 -7.17
N GLY A 31 -6.25 8.88 -8.16
CA GLY A 31 -6.21 9.85 -9.27
C GLY A 31 -5.29 9.46 -10.43
N TRP A 32 -4.84 8.20 -10.49
CA TRP A 32 -3.96 7.75 -11.57
C TRP A 32 -4.74 7.54 -12.87
N ARG A 33 -4.08 7.87 -13.98
CA ARG A 33 -4.59 7.60 -15.34
C ARG A 33 -4.33 6.15 -15.74
N TYR A 34 -5.17 5.61 -16.62
CA TYR A 34 -5.10 4.21 -17.04
C TYR A 34 -3.72 3.80 -17.62
N ASP A 35 -3.04 4.71 -18.33
CA ASP A 35 -1.72 4.50 -18.91
C ASP A 35 -0.60 4.42 -17.86
N GLN A 36 -0.74 5.17 -16.77
CA GLN A 36 0.18 5.09 -15.62
C GLN A 36 0.01 3.76 -14.89
N ILE A 37 -1.23 3.31 -14.70
CA ILE A 37 -1.55 2.01 -14.09
C ILE A 37 -1.03 0.87 -14.98
N ALA A 38 -1.23 0.97 -16.30
CA ALA A 38 -0.70 0.01 -17.27
C ALA A 38 0.83 -0.10 -17.19
N GLY A 39 1.51 1.05 -17.13
CA GLY A 39 2.96 1.12 -16.95
C GLY A 39 3.43 0.48 -15.65
N LEU A 40 2.74 0.76 -14.54
CA LEU A 40 3.05 0.19 -13.21
C LEU A 40 2.89 -1.34 -13.21
N PHE A 41 1.77 -1.84 -13.75
CA PHE A 41 1.47 -3.26 -13.80
C PHE A 41 2.17 -4.02 -14.92
N ARG A 42 2.86 -3.30 -15.81
CA ARG A 42 3.48 -3.86 -17.03
C ARG A 42 2.46 -4.64 -17.88
N LEU A 43 1.26 -4.10 -17.97
CA LEU A 43 0.16 -4.66 -18.76
C LEU A 43 -0.14 -3.78 -19.97
N PRO A 44 -0.71 -4.35 -21.05
CA PRO A 44 -1.29 -3.58 -22.13
C PRO A 44 -2.35 -2.58 -21.60
N PRO A 45 -2.39 -1.33 -22.10
CA PRO A 45 -3.42 -0.37 -21.68
C PRO A 45 -4.85 -0.87 -21.90
N ASP A 46 -5.09 -1.63 -22.96
CA ASP A 46 -6.38 -2.28 -23.25
C ASP A 46 -6.87 -3.19 -22.10
N ASP A 47 -5.96 -3.87 -21.39
CA ASP A 47 -6.32 -4.76 -20.28
C ASP A 47 -6.75 -3.96 -19.05
N ILE A 48 -6.09 -2.82 -18.81
CA ILE A 48 -6.50 -1.88 -17.75
C ILE A 48 -7.86 -1.26 -18.09
N GLN A 49 -8.08 -0.89 -19.35
CA GLN A 49 -9.37 -0.37 -19.80
C GLN A 49 -10.49 -1.41 -19.66
N ALA A 50 -10.22 -2.70 -19.94
CA ALA A 50 -11.18 -3.77 -19.71
C ALA A 50 -11.54 -3.92 -18.22
N ALA A 51 -10.56 -3.76 -17.31
CA ALA A 51 -10.81 -3.73 -15.87
C ALA A 51 -11.63 -2.50 -15.45
N ILE A 52 -11.32 -1.32 -15.97
CA ILE A 52 -12.08 -0.08 -15.73
C ILE A 52 -13.54 -0.25 -16.18
N GLN A 53 -13.76 -0.78 -17.39
CA GLN A 53 -15.11 -1.02 -17.91
C GLN A 53 -15.88 -1.99 -17.00
N TYR A 54 -15.24 -3.07 -16.57
CA TYR A 54 -15.86 -4.01 -15.64
C TYR A 54 -16.25 -3.34 -14.30
N ILE A 55 -15.40 -2.46 -13.78
CA ILE A 55 -15.68 -1.69 -12.55
C ILE A 55 -16.92 -0.82 -12.74
N GLU A 56 -17.03 -0.09 -13.84
CA GLU A 56 -18.20 0.76 -14.09
C GLU A 56 -19.48 -0.07 -14.32
N ASP A 57 -19.40 -1.17 -15.06
CA ASP A 57 -20.54 -2.06 -15.32
C ASP A 57 -21.06 -2.75 -14.04
N HIS A 58 -20.19 -2.94 -13.03
CA HIS A 58 -20.50 -3.64 -11.77
C HIS A 58 -20.29 -2.76 -10.53
N LYS A 59 -20.42 -1.44 -10.69
CA LYS A 59 -19.98 -0.43 -9.73
C LYS A 59 -20.44 -0.68 -8.30
N GLU A 60 -21.73 -0.95 -8.10
CA GLU A 60 -22.29 -1.16 -6.76
C GLU A 60 -21.68 -2.38 -6.05
N ALA A 61 -21.60 -3.52 -6.75
CA ALA A 61 -21.05 -4.76 -6.21
C ALA A 61 -19.54 -4.66 -5.95
N VAL A 62 -18.81 -4.02 -6.87
CA VAL A 62 -17.37 -3.77 -6.73
C VAL A 62 -17.09 -2.86 -5.55
N MET A 63 -17.78 -1.72 -5.45
CA MET A 63 -17.58 -0.76 -4.35
C MET A 63 -17.96 -1.36 -3.00
N THR A 64 -19.06 -2.13 -2.92
CA THR A 64 -19.45 -2.82 -1.69
C THR A 64 -18.36 -3.76 -1.21
N THR A 65 -17.85 -4.62 -2.10
CA THR A 65 -16.79 -5.58 -1.77
C THR A 65 -15.48 -4.87 -1.42
N TYR A 66 -15.14 -3.82 -2.16
CA TYR A 66 -13.96 -3.01 -1.93
C TYR A 66 -13.98 -2.38 -0.51
N GLN A 67 -15.11 -1.79 -0.10
CA GLN A 67 -15.24 -1.26 1.26
C GLN A 67 -15.13 -2.35 2.34
N GLN A 68 -15.66 -3.56 2.09
CA GLN A 68 -15.49 -4.69 3.01
C GLN A 68 -14.02 -5.11 3.14
N ILE A 69 -13.26 -5.12 2.03
CA ILE A 69 -11.81 -5.40 2.04
C ILE A 69 -11.10 -4.36 2.91
N LEU A 70 -11.32 -3.07 2.67
CA LEU A 70 -10.71 -1.99 3.45
C LEU A 70 -11.07 -2.07 4.95
N ALA A 71 -12.32 -2.38 5.28
CA ALA A 71 -12.76 -2.55 6.66
C ALA A 71 -12.05 -3.71 7.36
N ARG A 72 -11.85 -4.85 6.67
CA ARG A 72 -11.09 -5.99 7.21
C ARG A 72 -9.64 -5.60 7.49
N HIS A 73 -9.01 -4.86 6.58
CA HIS A 73 -7.63 -4.39 6.76
C HIS A 73 -7.46 -3.37 7.89
N ARG A 74 -8.46 -2.49 8.10
CA ARG A 74 -8.43 -1.51 9.21
C ARG A 74 -8.56 -2.19 10.57
N ASN A 75 -9.34 -3.27 10.64
CA ASN A 75 -9.69 -3.94 11.88
C ASN A 75 -8.88 -5.23 12.13
N VAL A 76 -7.68 -5.34 11.55
CA VAL A 76 -6.80 -6.48 11.80
C VAL A 76 -6.43 -6.52 13.28
N GLN A 77 -6.93 -7.54 13.98
CA GLN A 77 -6.48 -7.89 15.32
C GLN A 77 -5.40 -8.96 15.18
N TYR A 78 -4.21 -8.66 15.71
CA TYR A 78 -3.11 -9.61 15.71
C TYR A 78 -3.25 -10.56 16.90
N PRO A 79 -2.80 -11.82 16.79
CA PRO A 79 -2.68 -12.69 17.95
C PRO A 79 -1.79 -12.04 19.03
N PRO A 80 -2.02 -12.31 20.34
CA PRO A 80 -1.27 -11.67 21.43
C PRO A 80 0.25 -11.79 21.30
N GLU A 81 0.74 -12.92 20.78
CA GLU A 81 2.17 -13.13 20.53
C GLU A 81 2.74 -12.15 19.48
N VAL A 82 1.99 -11.90 18.41
CA VAL A 82 2.38 -10.96 17.36
C VAL A 82 2.34 -9.52 17.89
N GLU A 83 1.33 -9.18 18.70
CA GLU A 83 1.25 -7.87 19.35
C GLU A 83 2.44 -7.63 20.30
N ALA A 84 2.79 -8.61 21.13
CA ALA A 84 3.94 -8.54 22.01
C ALA A 84 5.24 -8.35 21.22
N LYS A 85 5.40 -9.05 20.10
CA LYS A 85 6.57 -8.91 19.23
C LYS A 85 6.65 -7.52 18.60
N LEU A 86 5.52 -6.99 18.12
CA LEU A 86 5.44 -5.63 17.58
C LEU A 86 5.80 -4.59 18.64
N ALA A 87 5.29 -4.73 19.88
CA ALA A 87 5.61 -3.84 20.98
C ALA A 87 7.11 -3.86 21.33
N GLN A 88 7.70 -5.06 21.42
CA GLN A 88 9.14 -5.21 21.65
C GLN A 88 9.97 -4.51 20.55
N ASN A 89 9.60 -4.71 19.28
CA ASN A 89 10.29 -4.09 18.15
C ASN A 89 10.18 -2.57 18.18
N ARG A 90 9.00 -2.02 18.53
CA ARG A 90 8.80 -0.57 18.70
C ARG A 90 9.68 -0.01 19.81
N GLN A 91 9.77 -0.69 20.96
CA GLN A 91 10.63 -0.25 22.07
C GLN A 91 12.10 -0.21 21.66
N LYS A 92 12.58 -1.25 20.96
CA LYS A 92 13.96 -1.29 20.44
C LYS A 92 14.25 -0.15 19.46
N MET A 93 13.31 0.12 18.55
CA MET A 93 13.43 1.22 17.59
C MET A 93 13.48 2.57 18.30
N GLN A 94 12.61 2.81 19.27
CA GLN A 94 12.57 4.05 20.04
C GLN A 94 13.87 4.27 20.83
N ALA A 95 14.40 3.24 21.48
CA ALA A 95 15.66 3.30 22.20
C ALA A 95 16.82 3.66 21.25
N LYS A 96 16.90 3.00 20.09
CA LYS A 96 17.93 3.29 19.08
C LYS A 96 17.82 4.72 18.53
N LEU A 97 16.60 5.21 18.29
CA LEU A 97 16.37 6.58 17.83
C LEU A 97 16.71 7.64 18.89
N ALA A 98 16.54 7.32 20.18
CA ALA A 98 16.95 8.19 21.27
C ALA A 98 18.48 8.24 21.39
N GLU A 99 19.15 7.09 21.27
CA GLU A 99 20.62 7.02 21.29
C GLU A 99 21.25 7.80 20.13
N ILE A 100 20.73 7.63 18.91
CA ILE A 100 21.20 8.39 17.74
C ILE A 100 21.04 9.90 17.98
N ARG A 101 19.89 10.34 18.50
CA ARG A 101 19.66 11.75 18.82
C ARG A 101 20.60 12.28 19.89
N ALA A 102 20.85 11.50 20.94
CA ALA A 102 21.77 11.88 22.01
C ALA A 102 23.22 12.04 21.51
N ARG A 103 23.70 11.11 20.66
CA ARG A 103 25.02 11.21 20.02
C ARG A 103 25.15 12.45 19.14
N GLN A 104 24.15 12.72 18.29
CA GLN A 104 24.13 13.91 17.44
C GLN A 104 24.14 15.21 18.27
N GLN A 105 23.39 15.26 19.38
CA GLN A 105 23.40 16.41 20.27
C GLN A 105 24.76 16.62 20.94
N ALA A 106 25.38 15.55 21.46
CA ALA A 106 26.72 15.62 22.04
C ALA A 106 27.79 16.08 21.02
N GLU A 107 27.73 15.58 19.78
CA GLU A 107 28.63 15.98 18.70
C GLU A 107 28.40 17.44 18.27
N SER A 108 27.14 17.91 18.22
CA SER A 108 26.81 19.30 17.88
C SER A 108 27.25 20.32 18.93
N VAL A 109 27.17 19.97 20.22
CA VAL A 109 27.62 20.81 21.33
C VAL A 109 29.15 20.89 21.36
N HIS A 110 29.83 19.79 21.04
CA HIS A 110 31.29 19.79 21.01
C HIS A 110 31.86 20.53 19.79
N GLY A 111 31.14 20.50 18.66
CA GLY A 111 31.48 21.21 17.41
C GLY A 111 31.34 22.75 17.45
N SER A 112 30.62 23.30 18.43
CA SER A 112 30.44 24.75 18.58
C SER A 112 31.53 25.45 19.40
N ASP A 113 32.49 24.70 19.96
CA ASP A 113 33.49 25.24 20.90
C ASP A 113 34.82 25.65 20.23
N HIS A 114 34.88 25.65 18.89
CA HIS A 114 36.03 26.05 18.10
C HIS A 114 35.66 27.20 17.16
N GLY A 115 35.39 28.35 17.77
CA GLY A 115 35.14 29.62 17.08
C GLY A 115 35.50 30.79 17.98
N GLY A 116 36.67 30.72 18.64
CA GLY A 116 37.21 31.83 19.42
C GLY A 116 37.91 32.85 18.53
N SER A 117 37.67 34.13 18.79
CA SER A 117 38.68 35.17 19.11
C SER A 117 38.01 36.53 19.21
#